data_AF-A0AAC9KZ76-F1
#
_entry.id   AF-A0AAC9KZ76-F1
#
_cell.length_a   1.000
_cell.length_b   1.000
_cell.length_c   1.000
_cell.angle_alpha   90.00
_cell.angle_beta   90.00
_cell.angle_gamma   90.00
#
_symmetry.space_group_name_H-M   'P 1'
#
loop_
_entity.id
_entity.type
_entity.pdbx_description
1 polymer ?
#
loop_
_entity_poly.entity_id
_entity_poly.type
_entity_poly.pdbx_seq_one_letter_code
_entity_poly.pdbx_strand_id
1 'polypeptide(L)'
;MNGVRKRLSDMSFRMINVFKDPQPLRFYKGTVVKLENDSSYQRVFDKNKYTEFAGVIIDIRPQELAVLYDSDMSDIQGYSKLYTYQDLNYELKDRISISDLIYFEIFSIDSSIGYFTLVLKEFIWTN
;
A
#
# COMPACT_ATOMS: atom_id res chain seq x y z
N MET A 1 11.70 -8.22 22.10
CA MET A 1 11.80 -8.05 20.63
C MET A 1 13.08 -8.74 20.15
N ASN A 2 12.98 -9.71 19.23
CA ASN A 2 14.11 -10.59 18.86
C ASN A 2 15.20 -9.81 18.07
N GLY A 3 16.49 -10.03 18.38
CA GLY A 3 17.60 -9.20 17.84
C GLY A 3 17.72 -9.21 16.30
N VAL A 4 17.29 -10.31 15.66
CA VAL A 4 17.23 -10.43 14.19
C VAL A 4 16.18 -9.50 13.58
N ARG A 5 14.98 -9.42 14.19
CA ARG A 5 13.90 -8.54 13.69
C ARG A 5 14.31 -7.07 13.80
N LYS A 6 14.98 -6.70 14.89
CA LYS A 6 15.53 -5.34 15.06
C LYS A 6 16.54 -5.00 13.95
N ARG A 7 17.47 -5.92 13.65
CA ARG A 7 18.44 -5.70 12.56
C ARG A 7 17.78 -5.55 11.19
N LEU A 8 16.75 -6.34 10.88
CA LEU A 8 16.02 -6.24 9.61
C LEU A 8 15.27 -4.90 9.51
N SER A 9 14.60 -4.48 10.58
CA SER A 9 13.98 -3.16 10.68
C SER A 9 15.01 -2.04 10.52
N ASP A 10 16.16 -2.11 11.18
CA ASP A 10 17.20 -1.08 11.06
C ASP A 10 17.80 -1.01 9.63
N MET A 11 17.94 -2.16 8.96
CA MET A 11 18.42 -2.25 7.58
C MET A 11 17.42 -1.68 6.58
N SER A 12 16.16 -2.08 6.69
CA SER A 12 15.11 -1.58 5.81
C SER A 12 14.90 -0.07 6.02
N PHE A 13 15.08 0.47 7.24
CA PHE A 13 15.07 1.92 7.49
C PHE A 13 16.18 2.64 6.73
N ARG A 14 17.40 2.07 6.74
CA ARG A 14 18.51 2.61 5.95
C ARG A 14 18.23 2.53 4.45
N MET A 15 17.65 1.43 3.97
CA MET A 15 17.39 1.21 2.55
C MET A 15 16.33 2.18 2.00
N ILE A 16 15.28 2.45 2.78
CA ILE A 16 14.28 3.47 2.45
C ILE A 16 14.92 4.86 2.38
N ASN A 17 15.80 5.21 3.33
CA ASN A 17 16.47 6.51 3.36
C ASN A 17 17.56 6.70 2.28
N VAL A 18 18.04 5.63 1.64
CA VAL A 18 19.03 5.72 0.55
C VAL A 18 18.41 6.26 -0.74
N PHE A 19 17.10 6.10 -0.95
CA PHE A 19 16.38 6.75 -2.04
C PHE A 19 16.24 8.24 -1.72
N LYS A 20 17.18 9.05 -2.23
CA LYS A 20 17.49 10.41 -1.82
C LYS A 20 16.48 11.51 -2.20
N ASP A 21 15.29 11.16 -2.69
CA ASP A 21 14.20 12.12 -2.92
C ASP A 21 12.86 11.36 -3.09
N PRO A 22 12.33 10.71 -2.04
CA PRO A 22 11.01 10.12 -2.17
C PRO A 22 10.02 11.28 -2.09
N GLN A 23 9.42 11.65 -3.23
CA GLN A 23 8.16 12.39 -3.17
C GLN A 23 7.26 11.63 -2.19
N PRO A 24 6.70 12.33 -1.18
CA PRO A 24 5.92 11.65 -0.16
C PRO A 24 4.77 10.91 -0.83
N LEU A 25 4.60 9.65 -0.46
CA LEU A 25 3.42 8.89 -0.85
C LEU A 25 2.22 9.51 -0.13
N ARG A 26 1.05 9.45 -0.77
CA ARG A 26 -0.19 9.95 -0.18
C ARG A 26 -1.05 8.77 0.22
N PHE A 27 -1.50 8.75 1.48
CA PHE A 27 -2.41 7.76 2.02
C PHE A 27 -3.82 8.34 2.18
N TYR A 28 -4.81 7.62 1.66
CA TYR A 28 -6.22 7.99 1.71
C TYR A 28 -6.99 6.96 2.52
N LYS A 29 -7.43 7.38 3.71
CA LYS A 29 -8.27 6.55 4.58
C LYS A 29 -9.71 6.54 4.08
N GLY A 30 -10.24 5.35 3.81
CA GLY A 30 -11.63 5.22 3.40
C GLY A 30 -12.58 5.52 4.55
N THR A 31 -13.57 6.37 4.30
CA THR A 31 -14.65 6.62 5.27
C THR A 31 -15.83 5.73 4.93
N VAL A 32 -16.32 4.96 5.91
CA VAL A 32 -17.50 4.12 5.74
C VAL A 32 -18.74 4.98 6.00
N VAL A 33 -19.56 5.15 4.96
CA VAL A 33 -20.84 5.86 5.03
C VAL A 33 -21.97 4.88 4.76
N LYS A 34 -23.06 5.05 5.52
CA LYS A 34 -24.31 4.31 5.31
C LYS A 34 -25.09 4.98 4.20
N LEU A 35 -25.59 4.21 3.24
CA LEU A 35 -26.46 4.73 2.20
C LEU A 35 -27.86 4.97 2.79
N GLU A 36 -28.41 6.18 2.65
CA GLU A 36 -29.66 6.57 3.33
C GLU A 36 -30.88 5.71 2.94
N ASN A 37 -30.81 5.03 1.79
CA ASN A 37 -31.91 4.26 1.22
C ASN A 37 -31.69 2.73 1.25
N ASP A 38 -30.62 2.24 1.89
CA ASP A 38 -30.33 0.81 2.00
C ASP A 38 -29.59 0.49 3.32
N SER A 39 -29.59 -0.78 3.71
CA SER A 39 -28.76 -1.34 4.77
C SER A 39 -27.28 -1.48 4.39
N SER A 40 -26.91 -1.10 3.16
CA SER A 40 -25.56 -1.20 2.64
C SER A 40 -24.66 -0.03 3.05
N TYR A 41 -23.38 -0.35 3.19
CA TYR A 41 -22.32 0.59 3.52
C TYR A 41 -21.38 0.73 2.34
N GLN A 42 -20.95 1.96 2.05
CA GLN A 42 -19.96 2.24 1.02
C GLN A 42 -18.73 2.88 1.65
N ARG A 43 -17.55 2.46 1.19
CA ARG A 43 -16.29 3.15 1.51
C ARG A 43 -16.07 4.26 0.48
N VAL A 44 -16.01 5.50 0.96
CA VAL A 44 -15.82 6.70 0.15
C VAL A 44 -14.46 7.32 0.47
N PHE A 45 -13.86 7.95 -0.53
CA PHE A 45 -12.53 8.56 -0.43
C PHE A 45 -12.57 9.99 -0.97
N ASP A 46 -11.85 10.90 -0.30
CA ASP A 46 -11.70 12.28 -0.71
C ASP A 46 -10.26 12.50 -1.23
N LYS A 47 -10.12 12.82 -2.52
CA LYS A 47 -8.81 13.06 -3.17
C LYS A 47 -8.01 14.19 -2.52
N ASN A 48 -8.68 15.12 -1.83
CA ASN A 48 -8.04 16.26 -1.19
C ASN A 48 -7.66 15.99 0.27
N LYS A 49 -8.08 14.85 0.84
CA LYS A 49 -7.77 14.47 2.22
C LYS A 49 -6.87 13.24 2.22
N TYR A 50 -5.58 13.51 2.32
CA TYR A 50 -4.55 12.48 2.44
C TYR A 50 -3.56 12.81 3.55
N THR A 51 -2.87 11.77 4.01
CA THR A 51 -1.69 11.89 4.87
C THR A 51 -0.45 11.55 4.05
N GLU A 52 0.54 12.44 4.06
CA GLU A 52 1.83 12.21 3.42
C GLU A 52 2.71 11.28 4.25
N PHE A 53 3.39 10.35 3.59
CA PHE A 53 4.26 9.39 4.27
C PHE A 53 5.46 8.93 3.45
N ALA A 54 6.48 8.45 4.17
CA ALA A 54 7.66 7.85 3.57
C ALA A 54 7.44 6.35 3.36
N GLY A 55 7.78 5.87 2.17
CA GLY A 55 7.78 4.45 1.83
C GLY A 55 8.46 4.20 0.51
N VAL A 56 8.77 2.94 0.23
CA VAL A 56 9.37 2.50 -1.03
C VAL A 56 8.42 1.54 -1.73
N ILE A 57 8.06 1.88 -2.96
CA ILE A 57 7.25 1.04 -3.85
C ILE A 57 8.19 0.32 -4.82
N ILE A 58 8.02 -1.00 -4.92
CA ILE A 58 8.72 -1.87 -5.87
C ILE A 58 7.66 -2.62 -6.67
N ASP A 59 7.64 -2.42 -7.98
CA ASP A 59 6.72 -3.13 -8.87
C ASP A 59 7.00 -4.63 -8.85
N ILE A 60 5.95 -5.44 -8.72
CA ILE A 60 6.06 -6.88 -8.77
C ILE A 60 6.13 -7.28 -10.23
N ARG A 61 7.25 -7.86 -10.65
CA ARG A 61 7.37 -8.39 -12.00
C ARG A 61 6.40 -9.56 -12.17
N PRO A 62 5.79 -9.77 -13.34
CA PRO A 62 4.84 -10.87 -13.58
C PRO A 62 5.35 -12.26 -13.17
N GLN A 63 6.66 -12.49 -13.27
CA GLN A 63 7.34 -13.73 -12.88
C GLN A 63 7.33 -13.99 -11.37
N GLU A 64 7.31 -12.94 -10.53
CA GLU A 64 7.27 -13.05 -9.07
C GLU A 64 5.84 -13.25 -8.54
N LEU A 65 4.83 -12.82 -9.31
CA LEU A 65 3.41 -12.99 -9.01
C LEU A 65 2.94 -14.45 -9.11
N ALA A 66 3.44 -15.20 -10.10
CA ALA A 66 3.08 -16.61 -10.30
C ALA A 66 3.44 -17.50 -9.09
N VAL A 67 4.51 -17.15 -8.36
CA VAL A 67 5.00 -17.90 -7.19
C VAL A 67 4.18 -17.58 -5.93
N LEU A 68 3.54 -16.41 -5.86
CA LEU A 68 2.81 -15.97 -4.66
C LEU A 68 1.41 -16.56 -4.54
N TYR A 69 0.78 -16.99 -5.65
CA TYR A 69 -0.67 -17.25 -5.66
C TYR A 69 -1.13 -18.56 -6.31
N ASP A 70 -0.25 -19.41 -6.85
CA ASP A 70 -0.59 -20.75 -7.38
C ASP A 70 -1.84 -20.75 -8.30
N SER A 71 -2.02 -19.65 -9.03
CA SER A 71 -3.21 -19.34 -9.82
C SER A 71 -2.78 -18.78 -11.17
N ASP A 72 -3.40 -19.25 -12.24
CA ASP A 72 -3.26 -18.80 -13.64
C ASP A 72 -3.58 -17.30 -13.79
N MET A 73 -2.72 -16.45 -13.25
CA MET A 73 -2.87 -15.00 -13.23
C MET A 73 -1.76 -14.35 -14.06
N SER A 74 -1.64 -14.83 -15.30
CA SER A 74 -0.78 -14.27 -16.36
C SER A 74 -1.17 -12.84 -16.77
N ASP A 75 -2.33 -12.35 -16.34
CA ASP A 75 -2.86 -11.01 -16.67
C ASP A 75 -2.64 -9.95 -15.58
N ILE A 76 -1.88 -10.26 -14.52
CA ILE A 76 -1.62 -9.29 -13.46
C ILE A 76 -0.54 -8.29 -13.90
N GLN A 77 -0.96 -7.23 -14.58
CA GLN A 77 -0.24 -5.95 -14.62
C GLN A 77 -0.74 -5.06 -13.46
N GLY A 78 0.15 -4.20 -12.95
CA GLY A 78 -0.21 -3.17 -11.96
C GLY A 78 -0.27 -3.62 -10.51
N TYR A 79 0.60 -4.54 -10.05
CA TYR A 79 0.78 -4.77 -8.61
C TYR A 79 2.18 -4.36 -8.17
N SER A 80 2.26 -3.79 -6.97
CA SER A 80 3.52 -3.34 -6.38
C SER A 80 3.57 -3.71 -4.89
N LYS A 81 4.77 -3.87 -4.35
CA LYS A 81 4.99 -3.97 -2.90
C LYS A 81 5.43 -2.63 -2.35
N LEU A 82 4.78 -2.19 -1.30
CA LEU A 82 5.16 -1.01 -0.53
C LEU A 82 5.75 -1.42 0.81
N TYR A 83 6.92 -0.87 1.11
CA TYR A 83 7.59 -1.01 2.39
C TYR A 83 7.58 0.32 3.13
N THR A 84 7.07 0.34 4.37
CA THR A 84 7.04 1.55 5.20
C THR A 84 7.10 1.23 6.69
N TYR A 85 7.63 2.17 7.47
CA TYR A 85 7.63 2.11 8.94
C TYR A 85 6.44 2.81 9.58
N GLN A 86 5.74 3.65 8.82
CA GLN A 86 4.71 4.49 9.40
C GLN A 86 3.47 3.65 9.66
N ASP A 87 2.98 3.68 10.89
CA ASP A 87 1.69 3.09 11.23
C ASP A 87 0.60 4.13 11.00
N LEU A 88 -0.14 3.99 9.90
CA LEU A 88 -1.28 4.84 9.56
C LEU A 88 -2.61 4.12 9.80
N ASN A 89 -2.61 3.03 10.59
CA ASN A 89 -3.77 2.17 10.80
C ASN A 89 -4.37 1.68 9.47
N TYR A 90 -3.54 1.05 8.64
CA TYR A 90 -3.91 0.57 7.31
C TYR A 90 -5.04 -0.45 7.36
N GLU A 91 -6.00 -0.34 6.43
CA GLU A 91 -7.00 -1.37 6.16
C GLU A 91 -6.99 -1.79 4.70
N LEU A 92 -7.50 -2.99 4.43
CA LEU A 92 -7.77 -3.41 3.06
C LEU A 92 -8.70 -2.42 2.37
N LYS A 93 -8.45 -2.20 1.08
CA LYS A 93 -9.12 -1.20 0.23
C LYS A 93 -8.78 0.26 0.53
N ASP A 94 -8.02 0.59 1.59
CA ASP A 94 -7.47 1.94 1.70
C ASP A 94 -6.55 2.24 0.51
N ARG A 95 -6.41 3.52 0.15
CA ARG A 95 -5.77 3.91 -1.11
C ARG A 95 -4.47 4.64 -0.89
N ILE A 96 -3.56 4.49 -1.84
CA ILE A 96 -2.24 5.13 -1.84
C ILE A 96 -1.98 5.71 -3.22
N SER A 97 -1.24 6.82 -3.31
CA SER A 97 -0.73 7.33 -4.58
C SER A 97 0.71 7.80 -4.47
N ILE A 98 1.45 7.72 -5.57
CA ILE A 98 2.77 8.36 -5.71
C ILE A 98 2.58 9.82 -6.14
N SER A 99 1.59 10.07 -7.00
CA SER A 99 1.26 11.37 -7.58
C SER A 99 -0.22 11.40 -7.97
N ASP A 100 -0.69 12.51 -8.56
CA ASP A 100 -2.05 12.61 -9.07
C ASP A 100 -2.36 11.72 -10.28
N LEU A 101 -1.39 10.92 -10.74
CA LEU A 101 -1.49 10.07 -11.93
C LEU A 101 -1.57 8.57 -11.61
N ILE A 102 -0.94 8.10 -10.53
CA ILE A 102 -0.81 6.68 -10.22
C ILE A 102 -1.40 6.40 -8.85
N TYR A 103 -2.46 5.59 -8.83
CA TYR A 103 -3.23 5.26 -7.64
C TYR A 103 -3.25 3.75 -7.41
N PHE A 104 -3.26 3.39 -6.14
CA PHE A 104 -3.24 2.02 -5.68
C PHE A 104 -4.29 1.78 -4.60
N GLU A 105 -4.83 0.58 -4.60
CA GLU A 105 -5.65 0.03 -3.53
C GLU A 105 -4.82 -0.99 -2.73
N ILE A 106 -4.91 -0.94 -1.39
CA ILE A 106 -4.26 -1.93 -0.52
C ILE A 106 -5.00 -3.26 -0.63
N PHE A 107 -4.29 -4.25 -1.17
CA PHE A 107 -4.77 -5.61 -1.38
C PHE A 107 -4.37 -6.58 -0.25
N SER A 108 -3.19 -6.38 0.35
CA SER A 108 -2.70 -7.19 1.47
C SER A 108 -1.81 -6.37 2.40
N ILE A 109 -1.75 -6.76 3.67
CA ILE A 109 -1.02 -6.08 4.75
C ILE A 109 -0.26 -7.14 5.55
N ASP A 110 1.05 -6.98 5.68
CA ASP A 110 1.89 -7.74 6.61
C ASP A 110 2.65 -6.76 7.52
N SER A 111 2.55 -6.95 8.84
CA SER A 111 3.20 -6.14 9.88
C SER A 111 4.13 -6.97 10.79
N SER A 112 4.43 -8.21 10.42
CA SER A 112 5.08 -9.19 11.30
C SER A 112 6.54 -8.87 11.68
N ILE A 113 7.23 -8.01 10.92
CA ILE A 113 8.69 -7.79 11.02
C ILE A 113 9.04 -6.38 11.54
N GLY A 114 8.08 -5.65 12.14
CA GLY A 114 8.33 -4.32 12.73
C GLY A 114 8.35 -3.17 11.71
N TYR A 115 7.95 -3.47 10.48
CA TYR A 115 7.58 -2.53 9.43
C TYR A 115 6.39 -3.13 8.68
N PHE A 116 5.68 -2.31 7.92
CA PHE A 116 4.57 -2.72 7.07
C PHE A 116 5.08 -3.07 5.67
N THR A 117 4.65 -4.23 5.19
CA THR A 117 4.73 -4.63 3.78
C THR A 117 3.31 -4.70 3.24
N LEU A 118 2.97 -3.80 2.33
CA LEU A 118 1.66 -3.75 1.70
C LEU A 118 1.77 -4.28 0.27
N VAL A 119 0.81 -5.09 -0.15
CA VAL A 119 0.60 -5.39 -1.57
C VAL A 119 -0.42 -4.41 -2.09
N LEU A 120 -0.04 -3.70 -3.15
CA LEU A 120 -0.78 -2.64 -3.79
C LEU A 120 -1.27 -3.12 -5.15
N LYS A 121 -2.52 -2.79 -5.48
CA LYS A 121 -3.11 -3.00 -6.80
C LYS A 121 -3.42 -1.65 -7.45
N GLU A 122 -2.83 -1.38 -8.59
CA GLU A 122 -3.05 -0.17 -9.37
C GLU A 122 -4.48 -0.10 -9.88
N PHE A 123 -5.04 1.11 -9.91
CA PHE A 123 -6.35 1.37 -10.46
C PHE A 123 -6.45 2.81 -11.02
N ILE A 124 -7.43 3.04 -11.89
CA ILE A 124 -7.76 4.37 -12.37
C ILE A 124 -8.80 4.99 -11.43
N TRP A 125 -8.47 6.14 -10.84
CA TRP A 125 -9.42 6.85 -9.99
C TRP A 125 -10.51 7.55 -10.81
N THR A 126 -11.67 6.92 -10.90
CA THR A 126 -12.90 7.52 -11.44
C THR A 126 -13.55 8.46 -10.41
N ASN A 127 -14.04 9.61 -10.86
CA ASN A 127 -14.75 10.59 -10.02
C ASN A 127 -16.10 10.07 -9.54
#